data_AF-A0A7R7W5W8-F1
#
_entry.id   AF-A0A7R7W5W8-F1
#
_cell.length_a   1.000
_cell.length_b   1.000
_cell.length_c   1.000
_cell.angle_alpha   90.00
_cell.angle_beta   90.00
_cell.angle_gamma   90.00
#
_symmetry.space_group_name_H-M   'P 1'
#
loop_
_entity.id
_entity.type
_entity.pdbx_description
1 polymer ?
#
loop_
_entity_poly.entity_id
_entity_poly.type
_entity_poly.pdbx_seq_one_letter_code
_entity_poly.pdbx_strand_id
1 'polypeptide(L)'
;MPSGFERLLHHSPTPSPPPRRTSTTSRYHLFIRQQPLAARACGAGDRDRRPVDPPPILQLLLTDFDPNTSDDIDILQDPRFTVGCFLVPETRGSISSDMDGDSSLREDRLGTAPGQSTPLLSGKAFVSPFFVDEDPDPTTAPNHPSTFDYHLPERRAQLAPSTSKGAQQPAAFFIFSDLSVRTAGLYRLQFRLMNWGLVEDTGQSMPVLAEVWSDPFKVYPAKDFPGMRDSSRLTEGLKELGFVELKTRGKGKGKGRRR
;
A
#
# COMPACT_ATOMS: atom_id res chain seq x y z
N MET A 1 -64.24 -2.72 -22.46
CA MET A 1 -62.96 -3.14 -21.86
C MET A 1 -63.24 -4.30 -20.93
N PRO A 2 -62.60 -5.47 -21.06
CA PRO A 2 -62.80 -6.55 -20.10
C PRO A 2 -62.07 -6.21 -18.80
N SER A 3 -62.80 -6.25 -17.68
CA SER A 3 -62.30 -6.06 -16.32
C SER A 3 -61.41 -7.24 -15.90
N GLY A 4 -60.14 -6.98 -15.58
CA GLY A 4 -59.19 -8.02 -15.18
C GLY A 4 -57.70 -7.62 -15.15
N PHE A 5 -57.33 -6.44 -15.66
CA PHE A 5 -55.93 -5.98 -15.69
C PHE A 5 -55.48 -5.17 -14.46
N GLU A 6 -56.35 -4.92 -13.48
CA GLU A 6 -56.03 -4.05 -12.33
C GLU A 6 -54.96 -4.59 -11.38
N ARG A 7 -54.57 -5.87 -11.51
CA ARG A 7 -53.52 -6.47 -10.68
C ARG A 7 -52.13 -6.53 -11.33
N LEU A 8 -51.96 -6.00 -12.55
CA LEU A 8 -50.68 -6.00 -13.26
C LEU A 8 -49.86 -4.70 -13.12
N LEU A 9 -50.34 -3.71 -12.36
CA LEU A 9 -49.66 -2.41 -12.20
C LEU A 9 -49.18 -2.11 -10.77
N HIS A 10 -49.38 -3.01 -9.81
CA HIS A 10 -48.94 -2.80 -8.44
C HIS A 10 -47.65 -3.56 -8.16
N HIS A 11 -46.55 -3.04 -8.71
CA HIS A 11 -45.23 -3.32 -8.14
C HIS A 11 -45.25 -2.74 -6.73
N SER A 12 -45.20 -3.57 -5.69
CA SER A 12 -44.89 -3.08 -4.36
C SER A 12 -43.57 -2.33 -4.45
N PRO A 13 -43.45 -1.08 -3.94
CA PRO A 13 -42.19 -0.39 -3.93
C PRO A 13 -41.19 -1.31 -3.24
N THR A 14 -40.20 -1.79 -3.98
CA THR A 14 -39.04 -2.46 -3.42
C THR A 14 -38.53 -1.53 -2.34
N PRO A 15 -38.36 -2.00 -1.08
CA PRO A 15 -37.82 -1.13 -0.05
C PRO A 15 -36.48 -0.65 -0.57
N SER A 16 -36.39 0.66 -0.77
CA SER A 16 -35.14 1.31 -1.13
C SER A 16 -34.11 0.83 -0.10
N PRO A 17 -32.92 0.35 -0.51
CA PRO A 17 -31.88 0.09 0.47
C PRO A 17 -31.75 1.35 1.33
N PRO A 18 -31.64 1.22 2.67
CA PRO A 18 -31.59 2.37 3.55
C PRO A 18 -30.52 3.33 3.02
N PRO A 19 -30.78 4.65 2.99
CA PRO A 19 -29.79 5.60 2.51
C PRO A 19 -28.51 5.32 3.28
N ARG A 20 -27.45 4.87 2.59
CA ARG A 20 -26.14 4.68 3.21
C ARG A 20 -25.84 5.99 3.91
N ARG A 21 -25.83 5.96 5.24
CA ARG A 21 -25.59 7.15 6.05
C ARG A 21 -24.28 7.72 5.53
N THR A 22 -24.28 8.99 5.13
CA THR A 22 -23.09 9.68 4.65
C THR A 22 -22.10 9.77 5.82
N SER A 23 -21.31 8.72 6.01
CA SER A 23 -20.24 8.75 7.00
C SER A 23 -19.27 9.85 6.55
N THR A 24 -19.00 10.79 7.44
CA THR A 24 -17.94 11.79 7.23
C THR A 24 -16.55 11.16 7.16
N THR A 25 -16.44 9.88 7.52
CA THR A 25 -15.24 9.05 7.40
C THR A 25 -15.22 8.33 6.04
N SER A 26 -14.09 8.39 5.34
CA SER A 26 -13.87 7.64 4.10
C SER A 26 -14.13 6.15 4.30
N ARG A 27 -14.85 5.52 3.37
CA ARG A 27 -15.08 4.06 3.35
C ARG A 27 -13.83 3.28 2.94
N TYR A 28 -12.82 3.97 2.41
CA TYR A 28 -11.58 3.39 1.90
C TYR A 28 -10.49 3.43 2.98
N HIS A 29 -9.74 2.33 3.06
CA HIS A 29 -8.63 2.16 3.99
C HIS A 29 -7.45 1.54 3.28
N LEU A 30 -6.23 1.93 3.66
CA LEU A 30 -5.01 1.27 3.20
C LEU A 30 -4.39 0.50 4.36
N PHE A 31 -4.06 -0.77 4.12
CA PHE A 31 -3.31 -1.58 5.07
C PHE A 31 -1.99 -2.03 4.45
N ILE A 32 -0.87 -1.85 5.17
CA ILE A 32 0.44 -2.29 4.71
C ILE A 32 0.61 -3.77 5.04
N ARG A 33 0.41 -4.64 4.04
CA ARG A 33 0.61 -6.10 4.16
C ARG A 33 2.08 -6.49 4.22
N GLN A 34 2.96 -5.70 3.61
CA GLN A 34 4.39 -5.88 3.67
C GLN A 34 5.10 -4.55 3.90
N GLN A 35 5.72 -4.41 5.07
CA GLN A 35 6.49 -3.22 5.44
C GLN A 35 7.84 -3.17 4.70
N PRO A 36 8.34 -1.98 4.30
CA PRO A 36 9.75 -1.82 3.96
C PRO A 36 10.61 -2.02 5.21
N LEU A 37 11.74 -2.72 5.08
CA LEU A 37 12.64 -2.97 6.23
C LEU A 37 14.02 -2.35 6.03
N ALA A 38 14.54 -2.38 4.81
CA ALA A 38 15.84 -1.82 4.48
C ALA A 38 15.92 -1.39 3.01
N ALA A 39 16.87 -0.52 2.70
CA ALA A 39 17.27 -0.28 1.32
C ALA A 39 18.77 -0.03 1.24
N ARG A 40 19.33 -0.08 0.02
CA ARG A 40 20.69 0.35 -0.26
C ARG A 40 20.66 1.68 -1.01
N ALA A 41 21.40 2.66 -0.52
CA ALA A 41 21.60 3.93 -1.22
C ALA A 41 22.20 3.69 -2.62
N CYS A 42 21.57 4.24 -3.66
CA CYS A 42 22.01 4.04 -5.05
C CYS A 42 22.88 5.18 -5.62
N GLY A 43 23.05 6.29 -4.90
CA GLY A 43 23.84 7.44 -5.38
C GLY A 43 23.22 8.12 -6.62
N ALA A 44 24.05 8.85 -7.38
CA ALA A 44 23.60 9.65 -8.52
C ALA A 44 23.29 8.83 -9.79
N GLY A 45 23.80 7.59 -9.90
CA GLY A 45 23.59 6.72 -11.07
C GLY A 45 22.61 5.57 -10.80
N ASP A 46 22.03 5.01 -11.86
CA ASP A 46 21.04 3.91 -11.74
C ASP A 46 21.66 2.51 -11.89
N ARG A 47 22.96 2.40 -12.18
CA ARG A 47 23.66 1.12 -12.43
C ARG A 47 23.59 0.15 -11.25
N ASP A 48 23.68 0.67 -10.02
CA ASP A 48 23.67 -0.12 -8.77
C ASP A 48 22.35 0.05 -7.98
N ARG A 49 21.30 0.50 -8.67
CA ARG A 49 19.99 0.72 -8.07
C ARG A 49 19.41 -0.58 -7.54
N ARG A 50 19.04 -0.58 -6.25
CA ARG A 50 18.38 -1.69 -5.58
C ARG A 50 17.07 -1.22 -4.99
N PRO A 51 15.98 -1.96 -5.24
CA PRO A 51 14.70 -1.58 -4.65
C PRO A 51 14.74 -1.70 -3.13
N VAL A 52 13.87 -0.96 -2.47
CA VAL A 52 13.52 -1.12 -1.06
C VAL A 52 13.09 -2.57 -0.84
N ASP A 53 13.58 -3.16 0.25
CA ASP A 53 13.46 -4.58 0.54
C ASP A 53 12.91 -4.83 1.96
N PRO A 54 11.90 -5.70 2.11
CA PRO A 54 11.07 -6.24 1.04
C PRO A 54 10.24 -5.13 0.36
N PRO A 55 9.72 -5.33 -0.86
CA PRO A 55 8.95 -4.30 -1.56
C PRO A 55 7.67 -3.97 -0.78
N PRO A 56 7.30 -2.70 -0.58
CA PRO A 56 6.05 -2.36 0.08
C PRO A 56 4.85 -2.91 -0.70
N ILE A 57 3.95 -3.60 0.00
CA ILE A 57 2.70 -4.12 -0.55
C ILE A 57 1.57 -3.64 0.34
N LEU A 58 0.63 -2.92 -0.25
CA LEU A 58 -0.57 -2.44 0.43
C LEU A 58 -1.78 -3.19 -0.09
N GLN A 59 -2.81 -3.30 0.74
CA GLN A 59 -4.12 -3.82 0.40
C GLN A 59 -5.18 -2.73 0.62
N LEU A 60 -6.12 -2.61 -0.32
CA LEU A 60 -7.32 -1.80 -0.15
C LEU A 60 -8.31 -2.55 0.75
N LEU A 61 -8.75 -1.90 1.82
CA LEU A 61 -9.86 -2.37 2.63
C LEU A 61 -11.03 -1.39 2.53
N LEU A 62 -12.23 -1.94 2.63
CA LEU A 62 -13.50 -1.23 2.54
C LEU A 62 -14.27 -1.41 3.84
N THR A 63 -14.81 -0.32 4.40
CA THR A 63 -15.72 -0.42 5.56
C THR A 63 -17.01 -1.10 5.17
N ASP A 64 -17.43 -2.08 5.97
CA ASP A 64 -18.61 -2.93 5.74
C ASP A 64 -18.57 -3.63 4.37
N PHE A 65 -17.40 -4.16 4.00
CA PHE A 65 -17.21 -4.90 2.77
C PHE A 65 -18.05 -6.18 2.70
N ASP A 66 -18.71 -6.40 1.57
CA ASP A 66 -19.39 -7.66 1.25
C ASP A 66 -18.89 -8.25 -0.08
N PRO A 67 -18.15 -9.38 -0.05
CA PRO A 67 -17.61 -10.00 -1.26
C PRO A 67 -18.69 -10.60 -2.18
N ASN A 68 -19.95 -10.67 -1.74
CA ASN A 68 -21.06 -11.17 -2.56
C ASN A 68 -21.76 -10.05 -3.35
N THR A 69 -21.37 -8.79 -3.17
CA THR A 69 -21.97 -7.66 -3.86
C THR A 69 -21.10 -7.18 -5.02
N SER A 70 -21.70 -7.02 -6.21
CA SER A 70 -20.99 -6.53 -7.40
C SER A 70 -20.36 -5.16 -7.16
N ASP A 71 -21.06 -4.26 -6.47
CA ASP A 71 -20.58 -2.91 -6.20
C ASP A 71 -19.23 -2.89 -5.47
N ASP A 72 -19.04 -3.75 -4.48
CA ASP A 72 -17.79 -3.79 -3.72
C ASP A 72 -16.67 -4.50 -4.51
N ILE A 73 -17.00 -5.49 -5.34
CA ILE A 73 -16.04 -6.13 -6.25
C ILE A 73 -15.57 -5.16 -7.33
N ASP A 74 -16.49 -4.40 -7.93
CA ASP A 74 -16.19 -3.39 -8.95
C ASP A 74 -15.25 -2.32 -8.40
N ILE A 75 -15.42 -1.93 -7.14
CA ILE A 75 -14.52 -0.99 -6.46
C ILE A 75 -13.10 -1.55 -6.32
N LEU A 76 -12.93 -2.84 -5.99
CA LEU A 76 -11.61 -3.47 -5.90
C LEU A 76 -10.93 -3.56 -7.28
N GLN A 77 -11.70 -3.63 -8.36
CA GLN A 77 -11.21 -3.72 -9.73
C GLN A 77 -11.03 -2.36 -10.42
N ASP A 78 -11.57 -1.27 -9.85
CA ASP A 78 -11.60 0.03 -10.50
C ASP A 78 -10.17 0.55 -10.79
N PRO A 79 -9.75 0.64 -12.06
CA PRO A 79 -8.40 1.05 -12.43
C PRO A 79 -8.15 2.54 -12.17
N ARG A 80 -9.20 3.29 -11.80
CA ARG A 80 -9.10 4.71 -11.48
C ARG A 80 -8.50 4.96 -10.11
N PHE A 81 -8.40 3.94 -9.27
CA PHE A 81 -7.61 4.04 -8.04
C PHE A 81 -6.11 4.10 -8.33
N THR A 82 -5.42 4.93 -7.58
CA THR A 82 -3.96 5.03 -7.60
C THR A 82 -3.46 5.28 -6.19
N VAL A 83 -2.39 4.58 -5.81
CA VAL A 83 -1.64 4.90 -4.59
C VAL A 83 -0.34 5.58 -4.97
N GLY A 84 -0.14 6.79 -4.43
CA GLY A 84 1.14 7.50 -4.48
C GLY A 84 1.99 7.22 -3.26
N CYS A 85 3.29 7.03 -3.44
CA CYS A 85 4.28 6.81 -2.39
C CYS A 85 5.24 8.00 -2.30
N PHE A 86 5.38 8.55 -1.09
CA PHE A 86 6.25 9.69 -0.80
C PHE A 86 7.26 9.31 0.28
N LEU A 87 8.52 9.70 0.09
CA LEU A 87 9.59 9.43 1.05
C LEU A 87 9.75 10.59 2.01
N VAL A 88 9.72 10.31 3.31
CA VAL A 88 9.83 11.33 4.36
C VAL A 88 11.00 10.97 5.28
N PRO A 89 12.01 11.87 5.45
CA PRO A 89 13.08 11.66 6.43
C PRO A 89 12.54 11.64 7.85
N GLU A 90 12.99 10.69 8.67
CA GLU A 90 12.67 10.68 10.10
C GLU A 90 13.59 11.68 10.81
N THR A 91 13.11 12.89 11.07
CA THR A 91 13.86 13.88 11.86
C THR A 91 13.95 13.37 13.29
N ARG A 92 15.16 13.02 13.75
CA ARG A 92 15.36 12.69 15.17
C ARG A 92 15.01 13.92 16.00
N GLY A 93 13.89 13.86 16.72
CA GLY A 93 13.58 14.82 17.77
C GLY A 93 14.72 14.81 18.80
N SER A 94 15.20 15.98 19.14
CA SER A 94 16.19 16.24 20.19
C SER A 94 15.81 15.54 21.50
N ILE A 95 16.56 14.51 21.91
CA ILE A 95 16.59 14.03 23.30
C ILE A 95 18.04 13.69 23.68
N SER A 96 18.52 14.48 24.64
CA SER A 96 19.65 14.35 25.58
C SER A 96 21.08 14.14 25.08
N SER A 97 21.86 15.20 25.31
CA SER A 97 23.27 15.24 25.69
C SER A 97 23.79 14.01 26.44
N ASP A 98 24.89 13.44 25.92
CA ASP A 98 26.17 13.24 26.62
C ASP A 98 26.95 12.11 25.93
N MET A 99 27.97 12.50 25.14
CA MET A 99 29.26 11.82 24.99
C MET A 99 30.16 12.66 24.08
N ASP A 100 31.07 13.40 24.71
CA ASP A 100 32.27 13.97 24.11
C ASP A 100 33.14 12.86 23.49
N GLY A 101 33.80 13.17 22.36
CA GLY A 101 34.85 12.30 21.81
C GLY A 101 35.11 12.48 20.32
N ASP A 102 35.70 13.62 19.97
CA ASP A 102 36.55 13.90 18.79
C ASP A 102 36.60 12.84 17.66
N SER A 103 36.04 13.19 16.49
CA SER A 103 36.68 12.85 15.20
C SER A 103 36.13 13.74 14.08
N SER A 104 36.96 14.69 13.68
CA SER A 104 37.00 15.41 12.39
C SER A 104 35.93 15.04 11.34
N LEU A 105 34.77 15.71 11.39
CA LEU A 105 33.87 15.79 10.24
C LEU A 105 34.41 16.87 9.30
N ARG A 106 35.10 16.42 8.25
CA ARG A 106 35.28 17.22 7.04
C ARG A 106 33.89 17.51 6.50
N GLU A 107 33.50 18.77 6.62
CA GLU A 107 32.33 19.36 5.98
C GLU A 107 32.59 19.31 4.46
N ASP A 108 32.25 18.17 3.85
CA ASP A 108 32.29 18.01 2.40
C ASP A 108 31.10 18.79 1.82
N ARG A 109 31.28 20.11 1.77
CA ARG A 109 30.44 21.03 1.03
C ARG A 109 30.61 20.72 -0.45
N LEU A 110 29.90 19.71 -0.94
CA LEU A 110 29.60 19.65 -2.37
C LEU A 110 28.66 20.82 -2.68
N GLY A 111 29.24 21.88 -3.24
CA GLY A 111 28.51 23.01 -3.80
C GLY A 111 27.42 22.51 -4.72
N THR A 112 26.17 22.77 -4.34
CA THR A 112 25.03 22.53 -5.21
C THR A 112 25.04 23.64 -6.25
N ALA A 113 25.49 23.31 -7.46
CA ALA A 113 25.21 24.15 -8.62
C ALA A 113 23.68 24.27 -8.77
N PRO A 114 23.14 25.45 -9.12
CA PRO A 114 21.71 25.60 -9.33
C PRO A 114 21.32 24.91 -10.64
N GLY A 115 20.80 23.69 -10.55
CA GLY A 115 20.27 22.96 -11.69
C GLY A 115 20.33 21.44 -11.50
N GLN A 116 19.15 20.84 -11.29
CA GLN A 116 18.88 19.39 -11.16
C GLN A 116 19.15 18.77 -9.78
N SER A 117 18.30 19.09 -8.80
CA SER A 117 18.12 18.22 -7.64
C SER A 117 17.47 16.91 -8.10
N THR A 118 18.26 15.83 -8.23
CA THR A 118 17.68 14.50 -8.50
C THR A 118 16.76 14.10 -7.34
N PRO A 119 15.52 13.62 -7.61
CA PRO A 119 14.61 13.20 -6.56
C PRO A 119 15.23 12.09 -5.69
N LEU A 120 15.08 12.22 -4.37
CA LEU A 120 15.65 11.29 -3.40
C LEU A 120 15.05 9.87 -3.52
N LEU A 121 13.76 9.79 -3.84
CA LEU A 121 13.05 8.56 -4.19
C LEU A 121 13.05 8.39 -5.71
N SER A 122 13.41 7.21 -6.21
CA SER A 122 13.41 6.89 -7.64
C SER A 122 12.64 5.62 -7.97
N GLY A 123 12.11 5.56 -9.19
CA GLY A 123 11.32 4.45 -9.70
C GLY A 123 9.82 4.74 -9.73
N LYS A 124 8.99 3.70 -9.64
CA LYS A 124 7.53 3.81 -9.76
C LYS A 124 6.89 4.26 -8.44
N ALA A 125 6.76 5.58 -8.27
CA ALA A 125 6.15 6.18 -7.08
C ALA A 125 4.62 6.18 -7.09
N PHE A 126 3.98 5.80 -8.19
CA PHE A 126 2.52 5.68 -8.30
C PHE A 126 2.18 4.32 -8.91
N VAL A 127 1.20 3.63 -8.35
CA VAL A 127 0.76 2.30 -8.81
C VAL A 127 -0.77 2.18 -8.79
N SER A 128 -1.29 1.41 -9.74
CA SER A 128 -2.70 1.04 -9.86
C SER A 128 -2.99 -0.24 -9.05
N PRO A 129 -4.27 -0.54 -8.74
CA PRO A 129 -4.62 -1.77 -8.06
C PRO A 129 -4.30 -3.00 -8.92
N PHE A 130 -3.82 -4.04 -8.26
CA PHE A 130 -3.69 -5.39 -8.77
C PHE A 130 -4.74 -6.25 -8.06
N PHE A 131 -5.84 -6.50 -8.76
CA PHE A 131 -6.94 -7.31 -8.26
C PHE A 131 -6.62 -8.80 -8.35
N VAL A 132 -7.05 -9.56 -7.34
CA VAL A 132 -7.04 -11.02 -7.31
C VAL A 132 -8.37 -11.53 -6.77
N ASP A 133 -8.85 -12.64 -7.31
CA ASP A 133 -10.08 -13.30 -6.82
C ASP A 133 -9.89 -13.91 -5.43
N GLU A 134 -8.66 -14.31 -5.10
CA GLU A 134 -8.30 -14.92 -3.83
C GLU A 134 -6.99 -14.34 -3.28
N ASP A 135 -7.00 -13.91 -2.02
CA ASP A 135 -5.78 -13.46 -1.32
C ASP A 135 -4.70 -14.58 -1.32
N PRO A 136 -3.50 -14.32 -1.84
CA PRO A 136 -2.43 -15.32 -1.92
C PRO A 136 -1.76 -15.65 -0.56
N ASP A 137 -2.02 -14.87 0.49
CA ASP A 137 -1.57 -15.16 1.86
C ASP A 137 -2.69 -14.87 2.88
N PRO A 138 -3.75 -15.69 2.91
CA PRO A 138 -4.92 -15.45 3.74
C PRO A 138 -4.62 -15.56 5.24
N THR A 139 -3.47 -16.14 5.61
CA THR A 139 -3.06 -16.26 7.02
C THR A 139 -2.62 -14.93 7.64
N THR A 140 -2.20 -13.99 6.80
CA THR A 140 -1.76 -12.64 7.21
C THR A 140 -2.71 -11.54 6.74
N ALA A 141 -3.82 -11.91 6.10
CA ALA A 141 -4.80 -10.97 5.60
C ALA A 141 -5.55 -10.28 6.75
N PRO A 142 -5.64 -8.94 6.77
CA PRO A 142 -6.42 -8.19 7.74
C PRO A 142 -7.91 -8.32 7.42
N ASN A 143 -8.74 -8.19 8.45
CA ASN A 143 -10.18 -8.05 8.26
C ASN A 143 -10.51 -6.66 7.72
N HIS A 144 -11.52 -6.59 6.86
CA HIS A 144 -12.14 -5.32 6.49
C HIS A 144 -12.77 -4.64 7.73
N PRO A 145 -12.61 -3.32 7.92
CA PRO A 145 -13.24 -2.62 9.03
C PRO A 145 -14.78 -2.70 8.96
N SER A 146 -15.45 -2.68 10.10
CA SER A 146 -16.89 -2.52 10.18
C SER A 146 -17.27 -1.17 10.78
N THR A 147 -18.43 -0.62 10.42
CA THR A 147 -18.95 0.62 11.03
C THR A 147 -19.16 0.45 12.55
N PHE A 148 -19.41 -0.78 13.01
CA PHE A 148 -19.50 -1.10 14.44
C PHE A 148 -18.17 -0.88 15.19
N ASP A 149 -17.01 -1.06 14.53
CA ASP A 149 -15.70 -0.85 15.15
C ASP A 149 -15.45 0.63 15.53
N TYR A 150 -16.12 1.57 14.86
CA TYR A 150 -16.00 3.01 15.15
C TYR A 150 -16.84 3.47 16.35
N HIS A 151 -17.84 2.69 16.77
CA HIS A 151 -18.76 3.06 17.86
C HIS A 151 -18.31 2.58 19.25
N LEU A 152 -17.24 1.78 19.37
CA LEU A 152 -16.65 1.38 20.66
C LEU A 152 -15.15 1.77 20.76
N PRO A 153 -14.82 3.02 21.14
CA PRO A 153 -13.42 3.45 21.32
C PRO A 153 -12.66 2.64 22.38
N GLU A 154 -13.34 2.12 23.41
CA GLU A 154 -12.71 1.48 24.58
C GLU A 154 -12.34 0.00 24.41
N ARG A 155 -12.65 -0.64 23.27
CA ARG A 155 -12.34 -2.07 23.03
C ARG A 155 -11.23 -2.34 22.02
N ARG A 156 -10.46 -1.32 21.64
CA ARG A 156 -9.32 -1.44 20.71
C ARG A 156 -8.25 -2.44 21.16
N ALA A 157 -8.22 -2.83 22.43
CA ALA A 157 -7.24 -3.76 22.99
C ALA A 157 -7.66 -5.24 23.04
N GLN A 158 -8.89 -5.62 22.63
CA GLN A 158 -9.38 -7.00 22.84
C GLN A 158 -10.09 -7.67 21.65
N LEU A 159 -10.19 -7.03 20.49
CA LEU A 159 -10.65 -7.74 19.28
C LEU A 159 -9.46 -8.49 18.68
N ALA A 160 -9.25 -9.70 19.18
CA ALA A 160 -8.51 -10.74 18.48
C ALA A 160 -9.04 -10.86 17.04
N PRO A 161 -8.20 -11.25 16.06
CA PRO A 161 -8.67 -11.49 14.71
C PRO A 161 -9.78 -12.54 14.80
N SER A 162 -11.03 -12.15 14.51
CA SER A 162 -12.04 -13.11 14.11
C SER A 162 -11.57 -13.61 12.76
N THR A 163 -10.69 -14.61 12.78
CA THR A 163 -10.28 -15.35 11.60
C THR A 163 -11.55 -15.99 11.06
N SER A 164 -12.14 -15.42 10.01
CA SER A 164 -12.92 -16.23 9.08
C SER A 164 -11.93 -17.21 8.46
N LYS A 165 -11.65 -18.30 9.20
CA LYS A 165 -10.74 -19.36 8.78
C LYS A 165 -11.20 -19.86 7.41
N GLY A 166 -10.44 -19.52 6.37
CA GLY A 166 -10.53 -20.17 5.06
C GLY A 166 -11.50 -19.59 4.05
N ALA A 167 -12.08 -18.41 4.25
CA ALA A 167 -12.75 -17.73 3.14
C ALA A 167 -11.67 -17.10 2.24
N GLN A 168 -11.42 -17.69 1.08
CA GLN A 168 -10.70 -17.04 -0.02
C GLN A 168 -11.47 -15.76 -0.35
N GLN A 169 -10.92 -14.60 0.03
CA GLN A 169 -11.54 -13.32 -0.23
C GLN A 169 -10.82 -12.61 -1.37
N PRO A 170 -11.57 -11.96 -2.28
CA PRO A 170 -10.98 -11.11 -3.30
C PRO A 170 -10.30 -9.92 -2.65
N ALA A 171 -9.22 -9.46 -3.28
CA ALA A 171 -8.39 -8.39 -2.74
C ALA A 171 -7.80 -7.53 -3.85
N ALA A 172 -7.58 -6.26 -3.54
CA ALA A 172 -6.85 -5.34 -4.41
C ALA A 172 -5.55 -4.90 -3.73
N PHE A 173 -4.43 -5.13 -4.41
CA PHE A 173 -3.09 -4.82 -3.91
C PHE A 173 -2.45 -3.66 -4.65
N PHE A 174 -1.70 -2.82 -3.95
CA PHE A 174 -0.83 -1.81 -4.53
C PHE A 174 0.63 -2.19 -4.23
N ILE A 175 1.38 -2.53 -5.28
CA ILE A 175 2.67 -3.22 -5.15
C ILE A 175 3.80 -2.31 -5.64
N PHE A 176 4.65 -1.88 -4.70
CA PHE A 176 5.80 -1.01 -4.97
C PHE A 176 7.08 -1.83 -5.14
N SER A 177 7.20 -2.53 -6.26
CA SER A 177 8.31 -3.46 -6.57
C SER A 177 9.62 -2.76 -6.96
N ASP A 178 9.55 -1.46 -7.27
CA ASP A 178 10.64 -0.70 -7.88
C ASP A 178 10.82 0.68 -7.23
N LEU A 179 10.76 0.77 -5.90
CA LEU A 179 11.15 2.00 -5.19
C LEU A 179 12.61 1.92 -4.79
N SER A 180 13.42 2.95 -5.01
CA SER A 180 14.81 3.02 -4.52
C SER A 180 15.11 4.38 -3.91
N VAL A 181 16.05 4.43 -2.95
CA VAL A 181 16.42 5.66 -2.25
C VAL A 181 17.87 6.00 -2.56
N ARG A 182 18.16 7.25 -2.91
CA ARG A 182 19.50 7.67 -3.35
C ARG A 182 20.49 7.85 -2.21
N THR A 183 20.02 8.31 -1.05
CA THR A 183 20.88 8.71 0.07
C THR A 183 20.60 7.87 1.31
N ALA A 184 21.68 7.46 2.00
CA ALA A 184 21.58 6.76 3.27
C ALA A 184 20.87 7.61 4.34
N GLY A 185 20.18 6.97 5.28
CA GLY A 185 19.41 7.66 6.31
C GLY A 185 18.30 6.80 6.90
N LEU A 186 17.48 7.41 7.75
CA LEU A 186 16.28 6.81 8.32
C LEU A 186 15.06 7.51 7.74
N TYR A 187 14.11 6.75 7.20
CA TYR A 187 12.97 7.29 6.48
C TYR A 187 11.69 6.51 6.81
N ARG A 188 10.55 7.13 6.50
CA ARG A 188 9.25 6.48 6.35
C ARG A 188 8.73 6.68 4.93
N LEU A 189 7.85 5.79 4.52
CA LEU A 189 7.03 5.95 3.32
C LEU A 189 5.62 6.38 3.74
N GLN A 190 5.12 7.44 3.12
CA GLN A 190 3.72 7.86 3.18
C GLN A 190 3.01 7.37 1.94
N PHE A 191 1.92 6.63 2.10
CA PHE A 191 1.10 6.14 1.00
C PHE A 191 -0.25 6.84 1.00
N ARG A 192 -0.64 7.41 -0.14
CA ARG A 192 -1.90 8.15 -0.30
C ARG A 192 -2.73 7.54 -1.41
N LEU A 193 -3.93 7.07 -1.07
CA LEU A 193 -4.92 6.59 -2.02
C LEU A 193 -5.66 7.76 -2.63
N MET A 194 -5.80 7.72 -3.95
CA MET A 194 -6.50 8.70 -4.76
C MET A 194 -7.35 7.95 -5.79
N ASN A 195 -8.46 8.56 -6.24
CA ASN A 195 -9.24 8.07 -7.37
C ASN A 195 -9.42 9.22 -8.36
N TRP A 196 -8.89 9.08 -9.57
CA TRP A 196 -8.94 10.16 -10.57
C TRP A 196 -10.28 10.24 -11.30
N GLY A 197 -11.12 9.19 -11.26
CA GLY A 197 -12.48 9.23 -11.80
C GLY A 197 -13.35 10.32 -11.16
N LEU A 198 -13.14 10.57 -9.85
CA LEU A 198 -13.83 11.65 -9.15
C LEU A 198 -13.53 13.03 -9.76
N VAL A 199 -12.30 13.22 -10.28
CA VAL A 199 -11.90 14.47 -10.93
C VAL A 199 -12.59 14.63 -12.27
N GLU A 200 -12.67 13.57 -13.07
CA GLU A 200 -13.37 13.59 -14.36
C GLU A 200 -14.86 13.87 -14.19
N ASP A 201 -15.48 13.25 -13.18
CA ASP A 201 -16.93 13.35 -12.94
C ASP A 201 -17.34 14.69 -12.31
N THR A 202 -16.47 15.30 -11.47
CA THR A 202 -16.84 16.49 -10.66
C THR A 202 -16.03 17.76 -10.94
N GLY A 203 -14.90 17.65 -11.65
CA GLY A 203 -13.97 18.76 -11.88
C GLY A 203 -13.22 19.23 -10.63
N GLN A 204 -13.34 18.54 -9.50
CA GLN A 204 -12.67 18.93 -8.25
C GLN A 204 -11.25 18.38 -8.15
N SER A 205 -10.40 19.02 -7.35
CA SER A 205 -9.05 18.52 -7.06
C SER A 205 -9.12 17.11 -6.45
N MET A 206 -8.29 16.20 -6.93
CA MET A 206 -8.28 14.80 -6.50
C MET A 206 -8.10 14.67 -4.98
N PRO A 207 -9.12 14.23 -4.22
CA PRO A 207 -9.01 14.13 -2.77
C PRO A 207 -8.16 12.91 -2.39
N VAL A 208 -7.55 12.98 -1.20
CA VAL A 208 -6.93 11.81 -0.57
C VAL A 208 -8.04 11.00 0.09
N LEU A 209 -8.24 9.79 -0.40
CA LEU A 209 -9.30 8.90 0.10
C LEU A 209 -8.86 8.12 1.33
N ALA A 210 -7.58 7.78 1.43
CA ALA A 210 -6.99 7.10 2.57
C ALA A 210 -5.48 7.39 2.62
N GLU A 211 -4.91 7.33 3.81
CA GLU A 211 -3.48 7.49 4.03
C GLU A 211 -2.97 6.46 5.03
N VAL A 212 -1.78 5.91 4.79
CA VAL A 212 -1.07 5.06 5.75
C VAL A 212 0.42 5.33 5.69
N TRP A 213 1.09 5.20 6.84
CA TRP A 213 2.53 5.41 6.99
C TRP A 213 3.22 4.08 7.27
N SER A 214 4.37 3.87 6.64
CA SER A 214 5.23 2.74 6.97
C SER A 214 5.86 2.90 8.35
N ASP A 215 6.37 1.78 8.85
CA ASP A 215 7.38 1.82 9.92
C ASP A 215 8.65 2.51 9.40
N PRO A 216 9.47 3.10 10.30
CA PRO A 216 10.78 3.61 9.92
C PRO A 216 11.66 2.48 9.37
N PHE A 217 12.34 2.73 8.26
CA PHE A 217 13.28 1.79 7.66
C PHE A 217 14.60 2.48 7.34
N LYS A 218 15.69 1.71 7.41
CA LYS A 218 17.04 2.23 7.24
C LYS A 218 17.50 2.05 5.79
N VAL A 219 17.96 3.15 5.20
CA VAL A 219 18.69 3.15 3.94
C VAL A 219 20.18 3.12 4.28
N TYR A 220 20.83 2.01 3.94
CA TYR A 220 22.24 1.76 4.25
C TYR A 220 23.16 2.34 3.16
N PRO A 221 24.34 2.86 3.53
CA PRO A 221 25.45 2.99 2.60
C PRO A 221 25.75 1.66 1.90
N ALA A 222 26.31 1.72 0.70
CA ALA A 222 26.57 0.54 -0.12
C ALA A 222 27.38 -0.56 0.61
N LYS A 223 28.36 -0.17 1.43
CA LYS A 223 29.24 -1.07 2.18
C LYS A 223 28.57 -1.77 3.36
N ASP A 224 27.53 -1.18 3.94
CA ASP A 224 26.91 -1.65 5.18
C ASP A 224 25.57 -2.35 4.92
N PHE A 225 25.18 -2.47 3.64
CA PHE A 225 23.91 -3.07 3.27
C PHE A 225 23.95 -4.59 3.51
N PRO A 226 23.04 -5.15 4.33
CA PRO A 226 23.08 -6.56 4.73
C PRO A 226 22.71 -7.55 3.60
N GLY A 227 22.41 -7.04 2.41
CA GLY A 227 21.89 -7.83 1.30
C GLY A 227 20.37 -7.80 1.24
N MET A 228 19.85 -8.35 0.14
CA MET A 228 18.41 -8.46 -0.09
C MET A 228 17.91 -9.75 0.56
N ARG A 229 16.70 -9.70 1.12
CA ARG A 229 16.08 -10.80 1.85
C ARG A 229 15.43 -11.80 0.89
N ASP A 230 15.10 -12.97 1.45
CA ASP A 230 14.25 -13.94 0.78
C ASP A 230 12.83 -13.39 0.64
N SER A 231 12.14 -13.80 -0.42
CA SER A 231 10.77 -13.37 -0.68
C SER A 231 9.80 -13.95 0.34
N SER A 232 8.84 -13.13 0.76
CA SER A 232 7.73 -13.60 1.59
C SER A 232 6.76 -14.45 0.78
N ARG A 233 5.90 -15.22 1.47
CA ARG A 233 4.81 -15.97 0.83
C ARG A 233 3.89 -15.07 0.01
N LEU A 234 3.52 -13.90 0.55
CA LEU A 234 2.74 -12.90 -0.18
C LEU A 234 3.42 -12.46 -1.48
N THR A 235 4.73 -12.18 -1.45
CA THR A 235 5.50 -11.79 -2.65
C THR A 235 5.55 -12.92 -3.68
N GLU A 236 5.72 -14.16 -3.24
CA GLU A 236 5.73 -15.33 -4.12
C GLU A 236 4.35 -15.59 -4.74
N GLY A 237 3.29 -15.58 -3.94
CA GLY A 237 1.92 -15.81 -4.41
C GLY A 237 1.45 -14.73 -5.37
N LEU A 238 1.71 -13.44 -5.10
CA LEU A 238 1.37 -12.36 -6.05
C LEU A 238 2.13 -12.49 -7.38
N LYS A 239 3.38 -12.97 -7.34
CA LYS A 239 4.15 -13.25 -8.56
C LYS A 239 3.53 -14.40 -9.36
N GLU A 240 3.11 -15.47 -8.69
CA GLU A 240 2.46 -16.63 -9.30
C GLU A 240 1.10 -16.27 -9.90
N LEU A 241 0.37 -15.35 -9.27
CA LEU A 241 -0.89 -14.77 -9.77
C LEU A 241 -0.68 -13.77 -10.94
N GLY A 242 0.55 -13.57 -11.40
CA GLY A 242 0.84 -12.82 -12.62
C GLY A 242 1.38 -11.41 -12.43
N PHE A 243 1.68 -10.97 -11.20
CA PHE A 243 2.37 -9.68 -11.01
C PHE A 243 3.86 -9.80 -11.38
N VAL A 244 4.15 -9.66 -12.68
CA VAL A 244 5.45 -9.97 -13.27
C VAL A 244 6.61 -9.07 -12.83
N GLU A 245 6.34 -7.88 -12.27
CA GLU A 245 7.39 -6.94 -11.87
C GLU A 245 8.08 -7.33 -10.56
N LEU A 246 7.45 -8.17 -9.74
CA LEU A 246 8.07 -8.69 -8.51
C LEU A 246 9.22 -9.65 -8.84
N LYS A 247 10.34 -9.46 -8.14
CA LYS A 247 11.51 -10.34 -8.21
C LYS A 247 11.50 -11.25 -6.99
N THR A 248 11.45 -12.56 -7.22
CA THR A 248 11.48 -13.56 -6.14
C THR A 248 12.89 -14.05 -5.85
N ARG A 249 13.19 -14.34 -4.57
CA ARG A 249 14.51 -14.79 -4.07
C ARG A 249 14.29 -15.83 -2.96
N GLY A 250 15.15 -16.84 -2.89
CA GLY A 250 15.09 -17.89 -1.87
C GLY A 250 15.81 -19.18 -2.26
N LYS A 251 15.97 -20.11 -1.30
CA LYS A 251 16.65 -21.40 -1.54
C LYS A 251 15.99 -22.18 -2.68
N GLY A 252 16.79 -22.58 -3.67
CA GLY A 252 16.34 -23.33 -4.85
C GLY A 252 16.01 -22.49 -6.09
N LYS A 253 15.78 -21.17 -5.93
CA LYS A 253 15.55 -20.24 -7.04
C LYS A 253 16.87 -19.58 -7.46
N GLY A 254 17.77 -20.40 -8.01
CA GLY A 254 19.14 -19.98 -8.33
C GLY A 254 20.03 -21.08 -8.94
N LYS A 255 19.52 -21.87 -9.87
CA LYS A 255 20.39 -22.57 -10.83
C LYS A 255 20.16 -21.95 -12.20
N GLY A 256 21.06 -21.03 -12.55
CA GLY A 256 21.19 -20.54 -13.91
C GLY A 256 21.24 -21.72 -14.87
N ARG A 257 20.43 -21.62 -15.92
CA ARG A 257 20.50 -22.52 -17.07
C ARG A 257 21.88 -22.30 -17.70
N ARG A 258 22.87 -23.15 -17.38
CA ARG A 258 24.06 -23.30 -18.23
C ARG A 258 23.54 -23.81 -19.57
N ARG A 259 23.44 -22.91 -20.53
CA ARG A 259 23.53 -23.25 -21.96
C ARG A 259 24.97 -23.01 -22.37
#